data_AF-A0A2I0QEJ1-F1
#
_entry.id   AF-A0A2I0QEJ1-F1
#
_cell.length_a   1.000
_cell.length_b   1.000
_cell.length_c   1.000
_cell.angle_alpha   90.00
_cell.angle_beta   90.00
_cell.angle_gamma   90.00
#
_symmetry.space_group_name_H-M   'P 1'
#
loop_
_entity.id
_entity.type
_entity.pdbx_description
1 polymer ?
#
loop_
_entity_poly.entity_id
_entity_poly.type
_entity_poly.pdbx_seq_one_letter_code
_entity_poly.pdbx_strand_id
1 'polypeptide(L)'
;MTDENENFITKERKNLLARHHYRIIGKNAGVKICLWTKRSLTDKGVCYKEKFYGIKSHRCLQMSPSLMNCTYSCTFCWRLHDLSPKISDGIFDEPEEIVEKSILAQRILLSGFKGNKNINIKKFEEAQNPNQVAISLVGEPLLYPKIYDLIEAYKRRNFTIFVVSNGSVPEKIAE
;
A
#
# COMPACT_ATOMS: atom_id res chain seq x y z
N MET A 1 12.59 21.73 -7.09
CA MET A 1 12.05 21.34 -8.41
C MET A 1 12.28 19.85 -8.56
N THR A 2 11.25 19.03 -8.40
CA THR A 2 11.33 17.59 -8.68
C THR A 2 11.08 17.41 -10.18
N ASP A 3 12.07 16.88 -10.89
CA ASP A 3 12.02 16.65 -12.33
C ASP A 3 10.76 15.87 -12.74
N GLU A 4 9.96 16.45 -13.64
CA GLU A 4 8.76 15.83 -14.19
C GLU A 4 9.08 14.60 -15.07
N ASN A 5 10.36 14.39 -15.42
CA ASN A 5 10.84 13.31 -16.29
C ASN A 5 11.15 11.97 -15.60
N GLU A 6 11.07 11.86 -14.27
CA GLU A 6 11.36 10.60 -13.56
C GLU A 6 10.12 9.78 -13.15
N ASN A 7 8.91 10.27 -13.43
CA ASN A 7 7.68 9.64 -12.95
C ASN A 7 7.04 8.72 -13.99
N PHE A 8 7.14 7.42 -13.76
CA PHE A 8 6.54 6.35 -14.58
C PHE A 8 5.00 6.40 -14.66
N ILE A 9 4.36 7.18 -13.78
CA ILE A 9 2.92 7.35 -13.70
C ILE A 9 2.51 8.63 -14.42
N THR A 10 1.81 8.46 -15.56
CA THR A 10 1.24 9.57 -16.35
C THR A 10 0.37 10.51 -15.50
N LYS A 11 0.25 11.77 -15.92
CA LYS A 11 -0.60 12.78 -15.25
C LYS A 11 -2.05 12.31 -15.06
N GLU A 12 -2.62 11.65 -16.07
CA GLU A 12 -3.98 11.11 -16.00
C GLU A 12 -4.12 10.05 -14.89
N ARG A 13 -3.18 9.10 -14.82
CA ARG A 13 -3.13 8.10 -13.74
C ARG A 13 -2.95 8.73 -12.37
N LYS A 14 -2.07 9.72 -12.24
CA LYS A 14 -1.89 10.45 -10.97
C LYS A 14 -3.21 11.06 -10.50
N ASN A 15 -3.96 11.70 -11.40
CA ASN A 15 -5.25 12.30 -11.10
C ASN A 15 -6.32 11.25 -10.73
N LEU A 16 -6.37 10.13 -11.45
CA LEU A 16 -7.26 9.02 -11.11
C LEU A 16 -6.98 8.46 -9.71
N LEU A 17 -5.71 8.13 -9.43
CA LEU A 17 -5.27 7.58 -8.16
C LEU A 17 -5.57 8.53 -7.00
N ALA A 18 -5.29 9.83 -7.18
CA ALA A 18 -5.59 10.85 -6.19
C ALA A 18 -7.09 10.95 -5.88
N ARG A 19 -7.96 10.91 -6.90
CA ARG A 19 -9.43 10.89 -6.72
C ARG A 19 -9.91 9.69 -5.92
N HIS A 20 -9.24 8.54 -6.06
CA HIS A 20 -9.54 7.33 -5.28
C HIS A 20 -8.78 7.24 -3.94
N HIS A 21 -8.18 8.36 -3.50
CA HIS A 21 -7.45 8.50 -2.24
C HIS A 21 -6.20 7.63 -2.11
N TYR A 22 -5.59 7.26 -3.23
CA TYR A 22 -4.24 6.70 -3.22
C TYR A 22 -3.24 7.82 -2.98
N ARG A 23 -2.19 7.52 -2.21
CA ARG A 23 -0.98 8.32 -2.15
C ARG A 23 0.12 7.57 -2.88
N ILE A 24 0.56 8.12 -4.01
CA ILE A 24 1.75 7.63 -4.70
C ILE A 24 2.96 7.95 -3.81
N ILE A 25 3.86 6.98 -3.68
CA ILE A 25 5.15 7.12 -3.01
C ILE A 25 6.25 6.72 -3.98
N GLY A 26 7.31 7.52 -4.05
CA GLY A 26 8.40 7.28 -4.99
C GLY A 26 7.93 7.28 -6.45
N LYS A 27 8.55 6.43 -7.25
CA LYS A 27 8.38 6.32 -8.70
C LYS A 27 7.16 5.48 -9.09
N ASN A 28 6.94 4.36 -8.39
CA ASN A 28 5.90 3.39 -8.78
C ASN A 28 5.24 2.65 -7.60
N ALA A 29 5.36 3.15 -6.37
CA ALA A 29 4.71 2.55 -5.21
C ALA A 29 3.52 3.41 -4.73
N GLY A 30 2.66 2.85 -3.89
CA GLY A 30 1.52 3.60 -3.36
C GLY A 30 0.91 3.02 -2.10
N VAL A 31 0.27 3.90 -1.34
CA VAL A 31 -0.42 3.62 -0.07
C VAL A 31 -1.86 4.09 -0.16
N LYS A 32 -2.77 3.40 0.55
CA LYS A 32 -4.14 3.85 0.74
C LYS A 32 -4.65 3.42 2.10
N ILE A 33 -5.48 4.27 2.72
CA ILE A 33 -6.17 3.88 3.97
C ILE A 33 -7.22 2.82 3.66
N CYS A 34 -7.07 1.65 4.28
CA CYS A 34 -8.03 0.57 4.17
C CYS A 34 -9.40 1.01 4.71
N LEU A 35 -10.48 0.55 4.07
CA LEU A 35 -11.85 0.72 4.57
C LEU A 35 -11.98 0.31 6.04
N TRP A 36 -11.35 -0.80 6.42
CA TRP A 36 -11.40 -1.32 7.79
C TRP A 36 -10.56 -0.53 8.78
N THR A 37 -9.49 0.13 8.35
CA THR A 37 -8.77 1.11 9.18
C THR A 37 -9.71 2.25 9.55
N LYS A 38 -10.42 2.83 8.57
CA LYS A 38 -11.44 3.87 8.81
C LYS A 38 -12.57 3.40 9.73
N ARG A 39 -13.08 2.18 9.54
CA ARG A 39 -14.12 1.61 10.41
C ARG A 39 -13.61 1.39 11.83
N SER A 40 -12.42 0.82 11.99
CA SER A 40 -11.83 0.57 13.31
C SER A 40 -11.56 1.86 14.07
N LEU A 41 -11.05 2.89 13.39
CA LEU A 41 -10.81 4.22 13.97
C LEU A 41 -12.09 4.92 14.45
N THR A 42 -13.26 4.56 13.93
CA THR A 42 -14.56 5.12 14.32
C THR A 42 -15.41 4.13 15.12
N ASP A 43 -14.78 3.08 15.65
CA ASP A 43 -15.42 1.99 16.41
C ASP A 43 -16.60 1.30 15.68
N LYS A 44 -16.62 1.34 14.35
CA LYS A 44 -17.64 0.69 13.48
C LYS A 44 -17.27 -0.74 13.09
N GLY A 45 -16.38 -1.37 13.84
CA GLY A 45 -15.91 -2.75 13.63
C GLY A 45 -14.51 -2.86 13.01
N VAL A 46 -14.05 -4.10 12.89
CA VAL A 46 -12.68 -4.51 12.53
C VAL A 46 -12.70 -5.49 11.35
N CYS A 47 -11.58 -5.63 10.63
CA CYS A 47 -11.48 -6.59 9.53
C CYS A 47 -11.44 -8.03 10.02
N TYR A 48 -11.65 -8.98 9.10
CA TYR A 48 -11.58 -10.40 9.43
C TYR A 48 -10.18 -10.82 9.92
N LYS A 49 -9.10 -10.18 9.43
CA LYS A 49 -7.74 -10.52 9.86
C LYS A 49 -7.51 -10.24 11.34
N GLU A 50 -8.17 -9.23 11.90
CA GLU A 50 -8.12 -8.97 13.34
C GLU A 50 -8.81 -10.08 14.13
N LYS A 51 -9.92 -10.61 13.63
CA LYS A 51 -10.64 -11.72 14.26
C LYS A 51 -9.91 -13.06 14.14
N PHE A 52 -9.30 -13.33 12.99
CA PHE A 52 -8.70 -14.64 12.70
C PHE A 52 -7.23 -14.73 13.10
N TYR A 53 -6.48 -13.63 12.98
CA TYR A 53 -5.03 -13.62 13.15
C TYR A 53 -4.55 -12.65 14.24
N GLY A 54 -5.48 -11.97 14.94
CA GLY A 54 -5.15 -11.09 16.07
C GLY A 54 -4.49 -9.74 15.72
N ILE A 55 -4.28 -9.44 14.43
CA ILE A 55 -3.73 -8.14 14.00
C ILE A 55 -4.68 -6.98 14.29
N LYS A 56 -4.21 -5.73 14.28
CA LYS A 56 -5.06 -4.57 14.55
C LYS A 56 -5.38 -3.80 13.27
N SER A 57 -6.65 -3.76 12.89
CA SER A 57 -7.11 -3.16 11.63
C SER A 57 -6.71 -1.68 11.49
N HIS A 58 -6.67 -0.94 12.60
CA HIS A 58 -6.27 0.47 12.61
C HIS A 58 -4.75 0.67 12.54
N ARG A 59 -3.94 -0.36 12.81
CA ARG A 59 -2.47 -0.32 12.72
C ARG A 59 -1.90 -0.99 11.47
N CYS A 60 -2.78 -1.38 10.53
CA CYS A 60 -2.38 -1.93 9.24
C CYS A 60 -2.09 -0.81 8.22
N LEU A 61 -0.91 -0.88 7.62
CA LEU A 61 -0.51 -0.08 6.47
C LEU A 61 -0.79 -0.89 5.19
N GLN A 62 -1.67 -0.41 4.31
CA GLN A 62 -1.95 -1.08 3.04
C GLN A 62 -1.19 -0.39 1.90
N MET A 63 -0.34 -1.15 1.20
CA MET A 63 0.53 -0.60 0.14
C MET A 63 0.73 -1.56 -1.03
N SER A 64 1.31 -1.04 -2.11
CA SER A 64 1.86 -1.81 -3.23
C SER A 64 3.20 -1.20 -3.66
N PRO A 65 4.25 -2.02 -3.88
CA PRO A 65 5.53 -1.57 -4.42
C PRO A 65 5.55 -1.49 -5.96
N SER A 66 4.51 -2.01 -6.62
CA SER A 66 4.35 -2.08 -8.07
C SER A 66 2.93 -1.62 -8.45
N LEU A 67 2.68 -0.33 -8.25
CA LEU A 67 1.34 0.25 -8.30
C LEU A 67 0.75 0.16 -9.71
N MET A 68 -0.43 -0.48 -9.81
CA MET A 68 -1.17 -0.71 -11.06
C MET A 68 -0.46 -1.61 -12.10
N ASN A 69 0.78 -2.04 -11.88
CA ASN A 69 1.49 -2.99 -12.75
C ASN A 69 1.07 -4.42 -12.40
N CYS A 70 0.54 -5.18 -13.37
CA CYS A 70 0.00 -6.51 -13.14
C CYS A 70 0.04 -7.35 -14.42
N THR A 71 0.21 -8.66 -14.25
CA THR A 71 0.26 -9.67 -15.31
C THR A 71 -1.10 -10.05 -15.89
N TYR A 72 -2.17 -9.92 -15.11
CA TYR A 72 -3.53 -10.25 -15.58
C TYR A 72 -4.31 -9.02 -16.00
N SER A 73 -5.54 -9.21 -16.47
CA SER A 73 -6.57 -8.18 -16.65
C SER A 73 -7.93 -8.68 -16.15
N CYS A 74 -7.98 -9.06 -14.86
CA CYS A 74 -9.16 -9.66 -14.26
C CYS A 74 -10.36 -8.69 -14.25
N THR A 75 -11.54 -9.19 -14.62
CA THR A 75 -12.80 -8.43 -14.68
C THR A 75 -13.24 -7.82 -13.34
N PHE A 76 -12.77 -8.39 -12.23
CA PHE A 76 -13.09 -7.97 -10.87
C PHE A 76 -12.00 -7.09 -10.21
N CYS A 77 -10.86 -6.88 -10.87
CA CYS A 77 -9.82 -6.01 -10.31
C CYS A 77 -10.26 -4.55 -10.43
N TRP A 78 -10.30 -3.85 -9.30
CA TRP A 78 -10.73 -2.44 -9.21
C TRP A 78 -9.66 -1.48 -9.74
N ARG A 79 -9.37 -1.58 -11.04
CA ARG A 79 -8.45 -0.72 -11.78
C ARG A 79 -8.97 -0.48 -13.18
N LEU A 80 -8.61 0.67 -13.75
CA LEU A 80 -8.86 0.94 -15.17
C LEU A 80 -7.75 0.26 -15.98
N HIS A 81 -8.09 -0.86 -16.62
CA HIS A 81 -7.14 -1.68 -17.39
C HIS A 81 -6.49 -0.90 -18.52
N ASP A 82 -7.25 -0.06 -19.21
CA ASP A 82 -6.76 0.82 -20.29
C ASP A 82 -5.70 1.81 -19.80
N LEU A 83 -5.75 2.14 -18.50
CA LEU A 83 -4.78 2.98 -17.83
C LEU A 83 -3.76 2.17 -17.03
N SER A 84 -3.63 0.86 -17.23
CA SER A 84 -2.56 0.08 -16.58
C SER A 84 -1.23 0.28 -17.32
N PRO A 85 -0.09 0.46 -16.61
CA PRO A 85 1.21 0.47 -17.27
C PRO A 85 1.42 -0.82 -18.05
N LYS A 86 2.14 -0.73 -19.17
CA LYS A 86 2.74 -1.94 -19.74
C LYS A 86 3.64 -2.53 -18.65
N ILE A 87 3.63 -3.86 -18.54
CA ILE A 87 4.59 -4.54 -17.68
C ILE A 87 5.96 -4.07 -18.12
N SER A 88 6.68 -3.43 -17.21
CA SER A 88 7.97 -2.83 -17.48
C SER A 88 8.94 -3.26 -16.41
N ASP A 89 10.20 -3.44 -16.79
CA ASP A 89 11.35 -3.54 -15.88
C ASP A 89 11.67 -2.17 -15.26
N GLY A 90 10.63 -1.42 -14.90
CA GLY A 90 10.69 0.01 -14.62
C GLY A 90 11.64 0.37 -13.49
N ILE A 91 11.86 1.67 -13.33
CA ILE A 91 12.69 2.17 -12.24
C ILE A 91 11.88 2.06 -10.94
N PHE A 92 12.29 1.17 -10.05
CA PHE A 92 11.70 1.05 -8.72
C PHE A 92 12.58 1.72 -7.67
N ASP A 93 11.96 2.26 -6.63
CA ASP A 93 12.68 2.81 -5.48
C ASP A 93 13.30 1.68 -4.62
N GLU A 94 14.29 2.04 -3.81
CA GLU A 94 14.93 1.10 -2.89
C GLU A 94 13.99 0.67 -1.76
N PRO A 95 14.11 -0.57 -1.26
CA PRO A 95 13.24 -1.12 -0.22
C PRO A 95 13.08 -0.22 1.00
N GLU A 96 14.18 0.29 1.55
CA GLU A 96 14.19 1.17 2.73
C GLU A 96 13.43 2.47 2.47
N GLU A 97 13.61 3.03 1.27
CA GLU A 97 12.93 4.26 0.86
C GLU A 97 11.41 4.04 0.74
N ILE A 98 10.99 2.91 0.17
CA ILE A 98 9.58 2.53 0.09
C ILE A 98 8.99 2.41 1.50
N VAL A 99 9.68 1.73 2.43
CA VAL A 99 9.20 1.56 3.82
C VAL A 99 9.02 2.92 4.49
N GLU A 100 10.04 3.78 4.48
CA GLU A 100 9.96 5.10 5.12
C GLU A 100 8.86 5.98 4.50
N LYS A 101 8.83 6.08 3.17
CA LYS A 101 7.81 6.87 2.47
C LYS A 101 6.41 6.31 2.71
N SER A 102 6.25 4.99 2.83
CA SER A 102 4.94 4.38 3.08
C SER A 102 4.40 4.72 4.47
N ILE A 103 5.24 4.70 5.50
CA ILE A 103 4.87 5.04 6.88
C ILE A 103 4.51 6.54 6.95
N LEU A 104 5.31 7.39 6.30
CA LEU A 104 5.01 8.81 6.22
C LEU A 104 3.69 9.07 5.47
N ALA A 105 3.47 8.42 4.33
CA ALA A 105 2.23 8.53 3.56
C ALA A 105 1.01 8.07 4.37
N GLN A 106 1.12 6.99 5.13
CA GLN A 106 0.08 6.53 6.05
C GLN A 106 -0.26 7.61 7.09
N ARG A 107 0.75 8.20 7.75
CA ARG A 107 0.55 9.27 8.73
C ARG A 107 -0.13 10.49 8.13
N ILE A 108 0.32 10.93 6.95
CA ILE A 108 -0.29 12.04 6.20
C ILE A 108 -1.75 11.74 5.86
N LEU A 109 -2.04 10.55 5.34
CA LEU A 109 -3.41 10.16 5.00
C LEU A 109 -4.32 10.07 6.23
N LEU A 110 -3.77 9.63 7.37
CA LEU A 110 -4.49 9.58 8.64
C LEU A 110 -4.71 10.96 9.27
N SER A 111 -3.84 11.96 9.01
CA SER A 111 -3.94 13.29 9.63
C SER A 111 -5.33 13.92 9.52
N GLY A 112 -6.02 13.71 8.39
CA GLY A 112 -7.39 14.22 8.15
C GLY A 112 -8.48 13.60 9.04
N PHE A 113 -8.18 12.50 9.75
CA PHE A 113 -9.13 11.83 10.64
C PHE A 113 -9.20 12.47 12.03
N LYS A 114 -8.15 13.17 12.49
CA LYS A 114 -8.08 13.73 13.86
C LYS A 114 -9.19 14.75 14.14
N GLY A 115 -9.64 15.48 13.12
CA GLY A 115 -10.73 16.46 13.23
C GLY A 115 -12.13 15.85 13.31
N ASN A 116 -12.28 14.53 13.14
CA ASN A 116 -13.58 13.87 13.21
C ASN A 116 -13.98 13.61 14.67
N LYS A 117 -15.11 14.15 15.12
CA LYS A 117 -15.65 13.96 16.49
C LYS A 117 -15.91 12.50 16.87
N ASN A 118 -16.10 11.63 15.89
CA ASN A 118 -16.39 10.20 16.10
C ASN A 118 -15.13 9.32 16.10
N ILE A 119 -13.93 9.92 16.14
CA ILE A 119 -12.68 9.17 16.12
C ILE A 119 -12.33 8.67 17.52
N ASN A 120 -11.90 7.41 17.60
CA ASN A 120 -11.28 6.88 18.80
C ASN A 120 -9.83 7.38 18.87
N ILE A 121 -9.56 8.32 19.78
CA ILE A 121 -8.26 9.00 19.88
C ILE A 121 -7.13 8.01 20.18
N LYS A 122 -7.35 7.04 21.07
CA LYS A 122 -6.35 6.01 21.39
C LYS A 122 -5.96 5.20 20.14
N LYS A 123 -6.95 4.71 19.38
CA LYS A 123 -6.68 3.99 18.13
C LYS A 123 -6.04 4.89 17.08
N PHE A 124 -6.40 6.17 17.03
CA PHE A 124 -5.78 7.13 16.13
C PHE A 124 -4.28 7.31 16.44
N GLU A 125 -3.91 7.46 17.71
CA GLU A 125 -2.53 7.56 18.17
C GLU A 125 -1.73 6.28 17.86
N GLU A 126 -2.33 5.11 18.10
CA GLU A 126 -1.74 3.82 17.72
C GLU A 126 -1.56 3.69 16.20
N ALA A 127 -2.50 4.21 15.41
CA ALA A 127 -2.46 4.17 13.95
C ALA A 127 -1.36 5.05 13.34
N GLN A 128 -0.88 6.07 14.06
CA GLN A 128 0.30 6.84 13.64
C GLN A 128 1.59 6.00 13.66
N ASN A 129 1.57 4.86 14.35
CA ASN A 129 2.68 3.91 14.44
C ASN A 129 2.18 2.52 13.99
N PRO A 130 1.93 2.32 12.68
CA PRO A 130 1.49 1.03 12.17
C PRO A 130 2.55 -0.04 12.49
N ASN A 131 2.09 -1.27 12.71
CA ASN A 131 2.95 -2.43 12.97
C ASN A 131 2.55 -3.66 12.16
N GLN A 132 1.61 -3.51 11.23
CA GLN A 132 1.37 -4.49 10.18
C GLN A 132 1.42 -3.83 8.82
N VAL A 133 1.92 -4.56 7.82
CA VAL A 133 1.89 -4.14 6.42
C VAL A 133 1.15 -5.18 5.59
N ALA A 134 0.21 -4.71 4.79
CA ALA A 134 -0.48 -5.48 3.77
C ALA A 134 0.00 -5.02 2.39
N ILE A 135 0.91 -5.81 1.81
CA ILE A 135 1.43 -5.67 0.45
C ILE A 135 0.40 -6.29 -0.50
N SER A 136 -0.71 -5.59 -0.68
CA SER A 136 -1.93 -6.12 -1.31
C SER A 136 -2.89 -5.03 -1.80
N LEU A 137 -2.38 -3.85 -2.14
CA LEU A 137 -3.22 -2.72 -2.51
C LEU A 137 -3.80 -2.85 -3.93
N VAL A 138 -2.94 -2.84 -4.95
CA VAL A 138 -3.28 -3.01 -6.37
C VAL A 138 -2.01 -3.35 -7.14
N GLY A 139 -2.15 -4.07 -8.25
CA GLY A 139 -1.01 -4.59 -9.01
C GLY A 139 -0.57 -5.96 -8.50
N GLU A 140 0.45 -6.51 -9.15
CA GLU A 140 1.14 -7.73 -8.71
C GLU A 140 2.42 -7.33 -7.96
N PRO A 141 2.48 -7.51 -6.63
CA PRO A 141 3.64 -7.07 -5.85
C PRO A 141 4.92 -7.82 -6.19
N LEU A 142 4.84 -9.07 -6.66
CA LEU A 142 6.03 -9.84 -7.03
C LEU A 142 6.72 -9.34 -8.32
N LEU A 143 6.11 -8.40 -9.05
CA LEU A 143 6.78 -7.66 -10.12
C LEU A 143 7.79 -6.63 -9.60
N TYR A 144 7.83 -6.36 -8.29
CA TYR A 144 8.89 -5.57 -7.69
C TYR A 144 10.15 -6.43 -7.51
N PRO A 145 11.29 -6.11 -8.17
CA PRO A 145 12.46 -7.00 -8.22
C PRO A 145 13.06 -7.34 -6.84
N LYS A 146 13.00 -6.38 -5.91
CA LYS A 146 13.59 -6.46 -4.56
C LYS A 146 12.56 -6.78 -3.47
N ILE A 147 11.54 -7.59 -3.80
CA ILE A 147 10.44 -7.89 -2.88
C ILE A 147 10.90 -8.50 -1.55
N TYR A 148 11.90 -9.37 -1.56
CA TYR A 148 12.47 -9.97 -0.36
C TYR A 148 13.16 -8.94 0.53
N ASP A 149 13.97 -8.05 -0.05
CA ASP A 149 14.62 -6.97 0.68
C ASP A 149 13.58 -6.01 1.29
N LEU A 150 12.46 -5.78 0.61
CA LEU A 150 11.34 -4.99 1.14
C LEU A 150 10.66 -5.68 2.33
N ILE A 151 10.43 -6.99 2.25
CA ILE A 151 9.90 -7.77 3.36
C ILE A 151 10.86 -7.69 4.56
N GLU A 152 12.16 -7.88 4.35
CA GLU A 152 13.18 -7.78 5.40
C GLU A 152 13.29 -6.35 5.95
N ALA A 153 13.15 -5.31 5.12
CA ALA A 153 13.14 -3.92 5.56
C ALA A 153 11.97 -3.59 6.49
N TYR A 154 10.77 -4.14 6.23
CA TYR A 154 9.64 -4.05 7.15
C TYR A 154 9.87 -4.88 8.43
N LYS A 155 10.43 -6.09 8.29
CA LYS A 155 10.69 -7.00 9.41
C LYS A 155 11.69 -6.41 10.40
N ARG A 156 12.76 -5.75 9.93
CA ARG A 156 13.72 -5.00 10.78
C ARG A 156 13.06 -3.89 11.61
N ARG A 157 11.87 -3.42 11.20
CA ARG A 157 11.05 -2.44 11.93
C ARG A 157 9.91 -3.09 12.72
N ASN A 158 9.97 -4.41 12.95
CA ASN A 158 9.00 -5.21 13.71
C ASN A 158 7.58 -5.21 13.13
N PHE A 159 7.44 -5.14 11.80
CA PHE A 159 6.13 -5.29 11.16
C PHE A 159 5.75 -6.77 11.02
N THR A 160 4.47 -7.07 11.26
CA THR A 160 3.84 -8.27 10.69
C THR A 160 3.54 -8.02 9.22
N ILE A 161 3.97 -8.91 8.33
CA ILE A 161 3.89 -8.71 6.89
C ILE A 161 2.89 -9.69 6.26
N PHE A 162 2.00 -9.18 5.42
CA PHE A 162 1.11 -9.98 4.57
C PHE A 162 1.34 -9.60 3.12
N VAL A 163 1.77 -10.56 2.29
CA VAL A 163 1.87 -10.40 0.84
C VAL A 163 0.69 -11.12 0.20
N VAL A 164 0.06 -10.49 -0.81
CA VAL A 164 -0.98 -11.13 -1.62
C VAL A 164 -0.53 -11.06 -3.07
N SER A 165 -0.25 -12.23 -3.66
CA SER A 165 0.14 -12.38 -5.06
C SER A 165 -0.91 -13.17 -5.83
N ASN A 166 -1.01 -12.93 -7.13
CA ASN A 166 -1.81 -13.72 -8.06
C ASN A 166 -1.11 -15.01 -8.53
N GLY A 167 0.16 -15.23 -8.14
CA GLY A 167 0.92 -16.43 -8.45
C GLY A 167 1.54 -16.51 -9.84
N SER A 168 1.49 -15.44 -10.65
CA SER A 168 2.05 -15.45 -12.00
C SER A 168 3.57 -15.36 -12.07
N VAL A 169 4.24 -15.20 -10.92
CA VAL A 169 5.71 -15.07 -10.79
C VAL A 169 6.19 -16.13 -9.79
N PRO A 170 6.04 -17.44 -10.12
CA PRO A 170 6.29 -18.54 -9.17
C PRO A 170 7.74 -18.59 -8.65
N GLU A 171 8.70 -18.16 -9.45
CA GLU A 171 10.11 -18.06 -9.07
C GLU A 171 10.32 -17.13 -7.86
N LYS A 172 9.53 -16.05 -7.75
CA LYS A 172 9.54 -15.11 -6.62
C LYS A 172 8.71 -15.57 -5.42
N ILE A 173 8.13 -16.77 -5.48
CA ILE A 173 7.43 -17.40 -4.35
C ILE A 173 8.30 -18.51 -3.76
N ALA A 174 9.07 -19.19 -4.61
CA ALA A 174 9.89 -20.32 -4.22
C ALA A 174 11.27 -19.93 -3.64
N GLU A 175 11.72 -18.70 -3.87
CA GLU A 175 12.93 -18.09 -3.27
C GLU A 175 12.73 -17.80 -1.76
#